data_AF-A0A942RXV4-F1
#
_entry.id   AF-A0A942RXV4-F1
#
_cell.length_a   1.000
_cell.length_b   1.000
_cell.length_c   1.000
_cell.angle_alpha   90.00
_cell.angle_beta   90.00
_cell.angle_gamma   90.00
#
_symmetry.space_group_name_H-M   'P 1'
#
loop_
_entity.id
_entity.type
_entity.pdbx_description
1 polymer ?
#
loop_
_entity_poly.entity_id
_entity_poly.type
_entity_poly.pdbx_seq_one_letter_code
_entity_poly.pdbx_strand_id
1 'polypeptide(L)'
;MTEPENCIDIFLQPGEFYFGDRQTRIRTLLGSCVAITLWHPRRKIGGMCHYLLPMCKGRDCGKTLDGRYAHDAMKLFVGELHKAGGKPHDFEAKMFGGGNQFPGKSQVCPIDVSAQNVKSGRELLGLYGFNIKAE
;
A
#
# COMPACT_ATOMS: atom_id res chain seq x y z
N MET A 1 -5.16 -7.80 -21.55
CA MET A 1 -6.30 -7.23 -20.78
C MET A 1 -6.95 -6.18 -21.67
N THR A 2 -8.23 -6.34 -22.00
CA THR A 2 -9.00 -5.33 -22.75
C THR A 2 -9.35 -4.16 -21.83
N GLU A 3 -9.22 -2.93 -22.32
CA GLU A 3 -9.58 -1.74 -21.54
C GLU A 3 -11.10 -1.73 -21.25
N PRO A 4 -11.55 -1.44 -20.01
CA PRO A 4 -12.97 -1.31 -19.72
C PRO A 4 -13.52 -0.03 -20.37
N GLU A 5 -14.62 -0.14 -21.12
CA GLU A 5 -15.25 0.99 -21.86
C GLU A 5 -15.69 2.16 -20.97
N ASN A 6 -15.78 1.97 -19.65
CA ASN A 6 -16.01 3.02 -18.66
C ASN A 6 -15.22 2.68 -17.38
N CYS A 7 -14.03 3.27 -17.23
CA CYS A 7 -13.16 3.05 -16.09
C CYS A 7 -12.91 4.37 -15.34
N ILE A 8 -13.22 4.42 -14.06
CA ILE A 8 -12.81 5.51 -13.17
C ILE A 8 -11.29 5.41 -13.03
N ASP A 9 -10.57 6.47 -13.41
CA ASP A 9 -9.11 6.48 -13.36
C ASP A 9 -8.63 7.39 -12.23
N ILE A 10 -7.93 6.80 -11.26
CA ILE A 10 -7.47 7.47 -10.05
C ILE A 10 -5.95 7.47 -10.05
N PHE A 11 -5.39 8.67 -10.02
CA PHE A 11 -3.97 8.86 -9.76
C PHE A 11 -3.75 9.10 -8.26
N LEU A 12 -3.24 8.10 -7.57
CA LEU A 12 -3.05 8.08 -6.12
C LEU A 12 -1.77 8.84 -5.74
N GLN A 13 -1.91 9.92 -4.96
CA GLN A 13 -0.80 10.72 -4.45
C GLN A 13 -0.12 10.06 -3.23
N PRO A 14 1.12 10.45 -2.88
CA PRO A 14 1.75 10.00 -1.65
C PRO A 14 0.89 10.28 -0.42
N GLY A 15 0.63 9.25 0.37
CA GLY A 15 -0.19 9.29 1.56
C GLY A 15 -1.66 8.94 1.33
N GLU A 16 -2.08 8.83 0.07
CA GLU A 16 -3.46 8.48 -0.24
C GLU A 16 -3.69 6.97 -0.20
N PHE A 17 -4.96 6.65 0.00
CA PHE A 17 -5.50 5.30 0.05
C PHE A 17 -6.80 5.29 -0.75
N TYR A 18 -6.99 4.26 -1.57
CA TYR A 18 -8.24 4.06 -2.27
C TYR A 18 -8.63 2.59 -2.31
N PHE A 19 -9.93 2.31 -2.15
CA PHE A 19 -10.52 0.99 -2.27
C PHE A 19 -11.77 1.09 -3.15
N GLY A 20 -11.90 0.18 -4.11
CA GLY A 20 -12.99 0.16 -5.09
C GLY A 20 -13.14 -1.20 -5.76
N ASP A 21 -13.71 -1.21 -6.97
CA ASP A 21 -14.03 -2.42 -7.70
C ASP A 21 -13.41 -2.47 -9.11
N ARG A 22 -13.81 -3.45 -9.92
CA ARG A 22 -13.36 -3.67 -11.31
C ARG A 22 -13.53 -2.48 -12.25
N GLN A 23 -14.36 -1.50 -11.92
CA GLN A 23 -14.55 -0.30 -12.72
C GLN A 23 -13.49 0.76 -12.43
N THR A 24 -12.61 0.56 -11.44
CA THR A 24 -11.58 1.53 -11.09
C THR A 24 -10.18 1.09 -11.48
N ARG A 25 -9.46 1.96 -12.19
CA ARG A 25 -8.01 1.87 -12.44
C ARG A 25 -7.31 2.79 -11.46
N ILE A 26 -6.43 2.25 -10.63
CA ILE A 26 -5.60 3.03 -9.72
C ILE A 26 -4.16 3.02 -10.23
N ARG A 27 -3.56 4.19 -10.34
CA ARG A 27 -2.17 4.37 -10.78
C ARG A 27 -1.45 5.28 -9.80
N THR A 28 -0.15 5.10 -9.67
CA THR A 28 0.70 5.97 -8.89
C THR A 28 2.13 5.96 -9.44
N LEU A 29 2.95 6.89 -8.99
CA LEU A 29 4.37 6.97 -9.33
C LEU A 29 5.17 6.72 -8.05
N LEU A 30 6.15 5.80 -8.10
CA LEU A 30 6.90 5.37 -6.93
C LEU A 30 8.39 5.71 -7.05
N GLY A 31 8.97 6.09 -5.92
CA GLY A 31 10.41 6.21 -5.68
C GLY A 31 10.81 5.34 -4.48
N SER A 32 11.27 5.96 -3.39
CA SER A 32 11.57 5.28 -2.11
C SER A 32 10.34 4.90 -1.28
N CYS A 33 9.19 5.49 -1.59
CA CYS A 33 7.88 5.10 -1.09
C CYS A 33 7.47 3.72 -1.61
N VAL A 34 6.46 3.13 -0.98
CA VAL A 34 5.95 1.82 -1.34
C VAL A 34 4.44 1.89 -1.52
N ALA A 35 3.94 1.22 -2.55
CA ALA A 35 2.53 0.92 -2.71
C ALA A 35 2.25 -0.54 -2.40
N ILE A 36 1.16 -0.77 -1.67
CA ILE A 36 0.58 -2.10 -1.49
C ILE A 36 -0.75 -2.12 -2.23
N THR A 37 -0.96 -3.14 -3.05
CA THR A 37 -2.25 -3.42 -3.68
C THR A 37 -2.85 -4.68 -3.10
N LEU A 38 -4.14 -4.67 -2.81
CA LEU A 38 -4.93 -5.85 -2.46
C LEU A 38 -6.01 -6.07 -3.51
N TRP A 39 -6.18 -7.30 -3.97
CA TRP A 39 -7.21 -7.64 -4.94
C TRP A 39 -7.90 -8.96 -4.64
N HIS A 40 -9.23 -8.94 -4.54
CA HIS A 40 -10.02 -10.16 -4.41
C HIS A 40 -10.39 -10.70 -5.81
N PRO A 41 -9.82 -11.83 -6.26
CA PRO A 41 -9.94 -12.27 -7.66
C PRO A 41 -11.35 -12.71 -8.05
N ARG A 42 -12.19 -13.16 -7.10
CA ARG A 42 -13.57 -13.57 -7.36
C ARG A 42 -14.54 -12.40 -7.35
N ARG A 43 -14.48 -11.57 -6.30
CA ARG A 43 -15.41 -10.44 -6.09
C ARG A 43 -15.03 -9.21 -6.89
N LYS A 44 -13.80 -9.18 -7.42
CA LYS A 44 -13.26 -8.08 -8.23
C LYS A 44 -13.34 -6.73 -7.50
N ILE A 45 -12.94 -6.75 -6.23
CA ILE A 45 -12.81 -5.58 -5.37
C ILE A 45 -11.40 -5.54 -4.78
N GLY A 46 -10.92 -4.35 -4.46
CA GLY A 46 -9.58 -4.19 -3.96
C GLY A 46 -9.18 -2.73 -3.82
N GLY A 47 -7.92 -2.49 -3.52
CA GLY A 47 -7.43 -1.15 -3.31
C GLY A 47 -5.93 -1.03 -3.40
N MET A 48 -5.46 0.21 -3.28
CA MET A 48 -4.06 0.57 -3.27
C MET A 48 -3.82 1.60 -2.16
N CYS A 49 -2.73 1.46 -1.43
CA CYS A 49 -2.18 2.54 -0.62
C CYS A 49 -0.86 3.01 -1.24
N HIS A 50 -0.47 4.24 -0.95
CA HIS A 50 0.85 4.79 -1.25
C HIS A 50 1.41 5.39 0.05
N TYR A 51 2.19 4.62 0.80
CA TYR A 51 2.76 5.10 2.06
C TYR A 51 4.20 5.59 1.89
N LEU A 52 4.61 6.51 2.76
CA LEU A 52 5.93 7.15 2.73
C LEU A 52 6.84 6.64 3.86
N LEU A 53 6.26 6.23 4.98
CA LEU A 53 6.99 5.86 6.19
C LEU A 53 6.38 4.62 6.86
N PRO A 54 7.16 3.85 7.65
CA PRO A 54 6.63 2.66 8.32
C PRO A 54 5.54 2.98 9.36
N MET A 55 5.78 3.99 10.19
CA MET A 55 4.91 4.36 11.31
C MET A 55 5.00 5.85 11.62
N CYS A 56 3.92 6.41 12.15
CA CYS A 56 3.90 7.75 12.70
C CYS A 56 4.77 7.83 13.96
N LYS A 57 5.45 8.97 14.16
CA LYS A 57 6.19 9.28 15.40
C LYS A 57 5.73 10.64 15.95
N GLY A 58 5.47 10.73 17.25
CA GLY A 58 5.10 11.98 17.93
C GLY A 58 3.69 11.99 18.55
N ARG A 59 3.29 13.17 19.03
CA ARG A 59 2.07 13.37 19.85
C ARG A 59 0.75 13.23 19.08
N ASP A 60 0.79 13.33 17.75
CA ASP A 60 -0.42 13.26 16.91
C ASP A 60 -0.70 11.85 16.36
N CYS A 61 0.17 10.88 16.65
CA CYS A 61 0.02 9.52 16.17
C CYS A 61 -1.16 8.81 16.82
N GLY A 62 -1.94 8.09 16.00
CA GLY A 62 -3.07 7.29 16.47
C GLY A 62 -4.37 8.09 16.69
N LYS A 63 -4.38 9.41 16.47
CA LYS A 63 -5.63 10.22 16.54
C LYS A 63 -6.59 9.90 15.40
N THR A 64 -6.04 9.73 14.20
CA THR A 64 -6.77 9.32 12.98
C THR A 64 -5.87 8.41 12.16
N LEU A 65 -6.46 7.58 11.29
CA LEU A 65 -5.70 6.77 10.36
C LEU A 65 -5.16 7.65 9.24
N ASP A 66 -3.87 7.55 8.97
CA ASP A 66 -3.16 8.35 7.98
C ASP A 66 -2.42 7.44 6.99
N GLY A 67 -2.82 7.49 5.72
CA GLY A 67 -2.28 6.63 4.66
C GLY A 67 -0.79 6.86 4.36
N ARG A 68 -0.19 7.93 4.89
CA ARG A 68 1.27 8.16 4.83
C ARG A 68 2.07 7.10 5.58
N TYR A 69 1.47 6.38 6.52
CA TYR A 69 2.14 5.40 7.35
C TYR A 69 1.66 3.97 7.06
N ALA A 70 2.60 3.04 6.84
CA ALA A 70 2.30 1.65 6.50
C ALA A 70 1.34 0.98 7.50
N HIS A 71 1.58 1.18 8.81
CA HIS A 71 0.73 0.65 9.87
C HIS A 71 -0.73 1.12 9.78
N ASP A 72 -0.96 2.39 9.48
CA ASP A 72 -2.30 2.94 9.42
C ASP A 72 -2.98 2.62 8.09
N ALA A 73 -2.22 2.61 6.98
CA ALA A 73 -2.69 2.10 5.70
C ALA A 73 -3.17 0.64 5.79
N MET A 74 -2.51 -0.20 6.60
CA MET A 74 -2.97 -1.58 6.81
C MET A 74 -4.28 -1.67 7.59
N LYS A 75 -4.47 -0.80 8.59
CA LYS A 75 -5.76 -0.70 9.30
C LYS A 75 -6.88 -0.22 8.37
N LEU A 76 -6.58 0.72 7.45
CA LEU A 76 -7.53 1.16 6.42
C LEU A 76 -7.96 -0.03 5.54
N PHE A 77 -7.01 -0.82 5.04
CA PHE A 77 -7.33 -2.05 4.29
C PHE A 77 -8.18 -3.02 5.08
N VAL A 78 -7.84 -3.31 6.33
CA VAL A 78 -8.64 -4.22 7.18
C VAL A 78 -10.06 -3.69 7.38
N GLY A 79 -10.22 -2.37 7.54
CA GLY A 79 -11.53 -1.73 7.60
C GLY A 79 -12.36 -1.98 6.34
N GLU A 80 -11.78 -1.81 5.15
CA GLU A 80 -12.46 -2.07 3.88
C GLU A 80 -12.76 -3.55 3.65
N LEU A 81 -11.84 -4.44 4.03
CA LEU A 81 -12.06 -5.89 4.02
C LEU A 81 -13.24 -6.27 4.91
N HIS A 82 -13.32 -5.70 6.11
CA HIS A 82 -14.41 -5.95 7.05
C HIS A 82 -15.75 -5.47 6.49
N LYS A 83 -15.81 -4.24 5.94
CA LYS A 83 -17.01 -3.70 5.27
C LYS A 83 -17.44 -4.57 4.09
N ALA A 84 -16.48 -5.11 3.34
CA ALA A 84 -16.76 -6.04 2.27
C ALA A 84 -17.12 -7.44 2.78
N GLY A 85 -16.86 -7.81 4.04
CA GLY A 85 -17.02 -9.19 4.53
C GLY A 85 -16.01 -10.17 3.93
N GLY A 86 -14.80 -9.70 3.60
CA GLY A 86 -13.69 -10.52 3.11
C GLY A 86 -12.65 -10.80 4.20
N LYS A 87 -11.87 -11.87 4.03
CA LYS A 87 -10.74 -12.21 4.91
C LYS A 87 -9.41 -11.94 4.19
N PRO A 88 -8.31 -11.64 4.91
CA PRO A 88 -7.02 -11.35 4.29
C PRO A 88 -6.53 -12.38 3.25
N HIS A 89 -6.73 -13.68 3.50
CA HIS A 89 -6.34 -14.74 2.57
C HIS A 89 -7.16 -14.79 1.28
N ASP A 90 -8.32 -14.15 1.23
CA ASP A 90 -9.15 -14.04 0.02
C ASP A 90 -8.56 -13.02 -1.00
N PHE A 91 -7.58 -12.22 -0.56
CA PHE A 91 -6.97 -11.16 -1.35
C PHE A 91 -5.55 -11.53 -1.77
N GLU A 92 -5.24 -11.22 -3.01
CA GLU A 92 -3.89 -11.21 -3.55
C GLU A 92 -3.22 -9.90 -3.18
N ALA A 93 -2.16 -9.96 -2.38
CA ALA A 93 -1.35 -8.80 -2.05
C ALA A 93 -0.18 -8.69 -3.03
N LYS A 94 0.12 -7.47 -3.47
CA LYS A 94 1.34 -7.16 -4.21
C LYS A 94 1.95 -5.87 -3.68
N MET A 95 3.26 -5.79 -3.69
CA MET A 95 4.02 -4.64 -3.22
C MET A 95 4.88 -4.09 -4.35
N PHE A 96 5.04 -2.77 -4.42
CA PHE A 96 5.83 -2.10 -5.45
C PHE A 96 6.53 -0.88 -4.85
N GLY A 97 7.67 -0.46 -5.41
CA GLY A 97 8.41 0.72 -4.97
C GLY A 97 9.63 0.36 -4.13
N GLY A 98 10.02 1.23 -3.20
CA GLY A 98 11.23 1.04 -2.40
C GLY A 98 12.52 1.23 -3.20
N GLY A 99 12.47 1.97 -4.30
CA GLY A 99 13.63 2.26 -5.13
C GLY A 99 14.61 3.22 -4.45
N ASN A 100 15.90 2.98 -4.63
CA ASN A 100 16.95 3.90 -4.22
C ASN A 100 17.25 4.89 -5.36
N GLN A 101 16.84 6.15 -5.20
CA GLN A 101 17.02 7.19 -6.22
C GLN A 101 18.48 7.73 -6.29
N PHE A 102 19.38 7.32 -5.38
CA PHE A 102 20.77 7.76 -5.34
C PHE A 102 21.76 6.60 -5.08
N PRO A 103 21.95 5.68 -6.04
CA PRO A 103 22.96 4.64 -5.92
C PRO A 103 24.37 5.28 -5.98
N GLY A 104 25.13 5.20 -4.87
CA GLY A 104 26.55 5.57 -4.86
C GLY A 104 26.97 6.79 -4.03
N LYS A 105 26.04 7.53 -3.41
CA LYS A 105 26.41 8.48 -2.32
C LYS A 105 26.45 7.74 -0.98
N SER A 106 27.51 6.98 -0.77
CA SER A 106 27.93 6.64 0.59
C SER A 106 28.36 7.92 1.27
N GLN A 107 27.48 8.57 2.03
CA GLN A 107 27.75 9.21 3.32
C GLN A 107 26.55 10.08 3.77
N VAL A 108 26.19 9.89 5.05
CA VAL A 108 25.31 10.74 5.89
C VAL A 108 23.79 10.57 5.76
N CYS A 109 23.26 9.35 5.87
CA CYS A 109 21.91 9.12 6.43
C CYS A 109 21.90 7.80 7.22
N PRO A 110 21.77 7.80 8.56
CA PRO A 110 21.78 6.57 9.37
C PRO A 110 20.55 5.66 9.16
N ILE A 111 19.63 6.04 8.28
CA ILE A 111 18.29 5.47 8.16
C ILE A 111 17.99 5.31 6.66
N ASP A 112 18.14 4.09 6.14
CA ASP A 112 17.64 3.75 4.81
C ASP A 112 16.12 3.63 4.87
N VAL A 113 15.45 4.73 4.51
CA VAL A 113 13.98 4.82 4.49
C VAL A 113 13.39 3.84 3.49
N SER A 114 14.03 3.63 2.34
CA SER A 114 13.53 2.72 1.31
C SER A 114 13.52 1.27 1.79
N ALA A 115 14.64 0.80 2.36
CA ALA A 115 14.73 -0.53 2.94
C ALA A 115 13.76 -0.72 4.12
N GLN A 116 13.59 0.30 4.97
CA GLN A 116 12.64 0.26 6.07
C GLN A 116 11.19 0.20 5.59
N ASN A 117 10.85 0.93 4.54
CA ASN A 117 9.52 0.88 3.94
C ASN A 117 9.22 -0.51 3.38
N VAL A 118 10.12 -1.08 2.58
CA VAL A 118 9.94 -2.43 2.01
C VAL A 118 9.84 -3.48 3.11
N LYS A 119 10.74 -3.42 4.10
CA LYS A 119 10.72 -4.33 5.25
C LYS A 119 9.38 -4.25 6.00
N SER A 120 8.95 -3.04 6.34
CA SER A 120 7.70 -2.84 7.09
C SER A 120 6.48 -3.30 6.30
N GLY A 121 6.42 -3.05 5.00
CA GLY A 121 5.33 -3.53 4.15
C GLY A 121 5.22 -5.06 4.15
N ARG A 122 6.35 -5.75 3.97
CA ARG A 122 6.42 -7.22 4.01
C ARG A 122 6.00 -7.78 5.37
N GLU A 123 6.53 -7.23 6.46
CA GLU A 123 6.21 -7.66 7.83
C GLU A 123 4.73 -7.46 8.15
N LEU A 124 4.16 -6.31 7.78
CA LEU A 124 2.75 -6.01 8.01
C LEU A 124 1.84 -6.92 7.20
N LEU A 125 2.13 -7.15 5.92
CA LEU A 125 1.35 -8.09 5.10
C LEU A 125 1.34 -9.49 5.71
N GLY A 126 2.49 -9.95 6.21
CA GLY A 126 2.59 -11.22 6.94
C GLY A 126 1.79 -11.22 8.24
N LEU A 127 1.92 -10.17 9.06
CA LEU A 127 1.23 -10.02 10.35
C LEU A 127 -0.30 -10.04 10.20
N TYR A 128 -0.82 -9.38 9.16
CA TYR A 128 -2.25 -9.34 8.86
C TYR A 128 -2.76 -10.57 8.08
N GLY A 129 -1.89 -11.51 7.73
CA GLY A 129 -2.26 -12.78 7.09
C GLY A 129 -2.58 -12.67 5.60
N PHE A 130 -2.00 -11.69 4.90
CA PHE A 130 -2.14 -11.54 3.46
C PHE A 130 -1.19 -12.46 2.70
N ASN A 131 -1.67 -12.99 1.56
CA ASN A 131 -0.86 -13.79 0.65
C ASN A 131 -0.14 -12.87 -0.35
N ILE A 132 1.17 -12.68 -0.18
CA ILE A 132 2.01 -11.91 -1.11
C ILE A 132 2.20 -12.71 -2.39
N LYS A 133 1.77 -12.14 -3.53
CA LYS A 133 1.90 -12.74 -4.87
C LYS A 133 3.06 -12.18 -5.67
N ALA A 134 3.50 -10.96 -5.37
CA ALA A 134 4.65 -10.29 -5.98
C ALA A 134 5.15 -9.16 -5.08
N GLU A 135 6.45 -8.89 -5.12
CA GLU A 135 7.13 -7.73 -4.52
C GLU A 135 8.27 -7.26 -5.41
#